data_AF-A0A7W1EKK9-F1
#
_entry.id   AF-A0A7W1EKK9-F1
#
_cell.length_a   1.000
_cell.length_b   1.000
_cell.length_c   1.000
_cell.angle_alpha   90.00
_cell.angle_beta   90.00
_cell.angle_gamma   90.00
#
_symmetry.space_group_name_H-M   'P 1'
#
loop_
_entity.id
_entity.type
_entity.pdbx_description
1 polymer ?
#
loop_
_entity_poly.entity_id
_entity_poly.type
_entity_poly.pdbx_seq_one_letter_code
_entity_poly.pdbx_strand_id
1 'polypeptide(L)'
;MVSRERILEAAARVYAKHGFRGATTRLIAIEAEVNEVTLFRTFGSKGALLEAVLHQHQLDRPPAELPDEPVNPEEELTEFVHSSLERVREMRPLLIQSISEVDQRPEAEAFACRGRQMVHETITSYVKRLQTRGMAAADADVDAAAVMLTGTVMSDAIARHFVPDVYPPLDEAPRRYSCCFLRSIGATLSDSVKRVIHPTFSPSQR
;
A
#
# COMPACT_ATOMS: atom_id res chain seq x y z
N MET A 1 32.72 -8.61 -9.31
CA MET A 1 32.24 -7.22 -9.16
C MET A 1 30.85 -7.32 -8.54
N VAL A 2 30.62 -6.78 -7.35
CA VAL A 2 29.27 -6.84 -6.74
C VAL A 2 28.35 -5.95 -7.57
N SER A 3 27.25 -6.51 -8.08
CA SER A 3 26.29 -5.75 -8.88
C SER A 3 25.51 -4.79 -7.98
N ARG A 4 25.04 -3.68 -8.57
CA ARG A 4 24.18 -2.71 -7.88
C ARG A 4 22.98 -3.40 -7.24
N GLU A 5 22.39 -4.38 -7.91
CA GLU A 5 21.26 -5.19 -7.42
C GLU A 5 21.59 -5.93 -6.12
N ARG A 6 22.75 -6.61 -6.04
CA ARG A 6 23.17 -7.30 -4.81
C ARG A 6 23.25 -6.36 -3.60
N ILE A 7 23.69 -5.12 -3.81
CA ILE A 7 23.75 -4.12 -2.74
C ILE A 7 22.33 -3.69 -2.33
N LEU A 8 21.42 -3.52 -3.29
CA LEU A 8 20.02 -3.17 -3.02
C LEU A 8 19.27 -4.27 -2.27
N GLU A 9 19.45 -5.53 -2.66
CA GLU A 9 18.86 -6.67 -1.96
C GLU A 9 19.36 -6.78 -0.51
N ALA A 10 20.68 -6.65 -0.31
CA ALA A 10 21.29 -6.62 1.02
C ALA A 10 20.74 -5.45 1.86
N ALA A 11 20.69 -4.25 1.28
CA ALA A 11 20.15 -3.07 1.95
C ALA A 11 18.68 -3.28 2.34
N ALA A 12 17.85 -3.85 1.44
CA ALA A 12 16.44 -4.16 1.71
C ALA A 12 16.29 -5.10 2.92
N ARG A 13 17.11 -6.16 3.02
CA ARG A 13 17.11 -7.07 4.17
C ARG A 13 17.49 -6.37 5.47
N VAL A 14 18.54 -5.55 5.44
CA VAL A 14 18.98 -4.80 6.63
C VAL A 14 17.91 -3.78 7.05
N TYR A 15 17.30 -3.05 6.12
CA TYR A 15 16.22 -2.11 6.42
C TYR A 15 14.99 -2.81 6.99
N ALA A 16 14.58 -3.94 6.43
CA ALA A 16 13.44 -4.71 6.94
C ALA A 16 13.69 -5.24 8.36
N LYS A 17 14.94 -5.62 8.68
CA LYS A 17 15.30 -6.18 9.99
C LYS A 17 15.55 -5.12 11.07
N HIS A 18 16.17 -4.00 10.70
CA HIS A 18 16.71 -3.02 11.65
C HIS A 18 16.02 -1.65 11.59
N GLY A 19 15.04 -1.47 10.69
CA GLY A 19 14.40 -0.18 10.44
C GLY A 19 15.36 0.83 9.81
N PHE A 20 14.89 2.07 9.61
CA PHE A 20 15.76 3.11 9.08
C PHE A 20 16.90 3.41 10.04
N ARG A 21 16.68 3.76 11.31
CA ARG A 21 17.76 4.10 12.25
C ARG A 21 18.81 2.99 12.43
N GLY A 22 18.37 1.74 12.64
CA GLY A 22 19.27 0.62 12.92
C GLY A 22 20.07 0.12 11.73
N ALA A 23 19.60 0.36 10.49
CA ALA A 23 20.29 -0.06 9.27
C ALA A 23 21.51 0.82 8.96
N THR A 24 22.62 0.63 9.67
CA THR A 24 23.85 1.41 9.41
C THR A 24 24.47 1.03 8.06
N THR A 25 25.12 2.00 7.40
CA THR A 25 25.86 1.76 6.15
C THR A 25 26.90 0.64 6.30
N ARG A 26 27.51 0.53 7.48
CA ARG A 26 28.40 -0.58 7.85
C ARG A 26 27.70 -1.94 7.86
N LEU A 27 26.50 -2.06 8.45
CA LEU A 27 25.74 -3.32 8.44
C LEU A 27 25.37 -3.72 7.01
N ILE A 28 24.96 -2.76 6.20
CA ILE A 28 24.63 -3.00 4.79
C ILE A 28 25.87 -3.42 4.01
N ALA A 29 27.04 -2.81 4.27
CA ALA A 29 28.30 -3.19 3.63
C ALA A 29 28.68 -4.64 3.92
N ILE A 30 28.51 -5.06 5.19
CA ILE A 30 28.75 -6.44 5.63
C ILE A 30 27.78 -7.39 4.92
N GLU A 31 26.47 -7.10 4.94
CA GLU A 31 25.44 -7.92 4.29
C GLU A 31 25.64 -8.02 2.77
N ALA A 32 26.11 -6.95 2.13
CA ALA A 32 26.36 -6.90 0.70
C ALA A 32 27.74 -7.44 0.29
N GLU A 33 28.60 -7.81 1.26
CA GLU A 33 29.99 -8.22 1.05
C GLU A 33 30.83 -7.18 0.27
N VAL A 34 30.65 -5.90 0.60
CA VAL A 34 31.37 -4.77 -0.02
C VAL A 34 32.05 -3.88 1.01
N ASN A 35 32.99 -3.05 0.57
CA ASN A 35 33.52 -1.97 1.39
C ASN A 35 32.46 -0.87 1.57
N GLU A 36 32.33 -0.32 2.77
CA GLU A 36 31.43 0.81 3.06
C GLU A 36 31.71 2.03 2.16
N VAL A 37 32.97 2.26 1.77
CA VAL A 37 33.33 3.30 0.79
C VAL A 37 32.68 3.06 -0.57
N THR A 38 32.51 1.80 -1.00
CA THR A 38 31.82 1.46 -2.25
C THR A 38 30.36 1.86 -2.18
N LEU A 39 29.68 1.59 -1.07
CA LEU A 39 28.30 2.01 -0.82
C LEU A 39 28.15 3.54 -0.93
N PHE A 40 29.03 4.30 -0.27
CA PHE A 40 29.02 5.76 -0.35
C PHE A 40 29.29 6.28 -1.77
N ARG A 41 30.21 5.66 -2.53
CA ARG A 41 30.47 6.07 -3.92
C ARG A 41 29.31 5.74 -4.86
N THR A 42 28.57 4.66 -4.62
CA THR A 42 27.48 4.22 -5.50
C THR A 42 26.16 4.95 -5.20
N PHE A 43 25.85 5.21 -3.93
CA PHE A 43 24.54 5.72 -3.52
C PHE A 43 24.59 7.08 -2.82
N GLY A 44 25.76 7.56 -2.39
CA GLY A 44 25.94 8.87 -1.77
C GLY A 44 25.54 8.92 -0.30
N SER A 45 24.29 8.57 0.03
CA SER A 45 23.78 8.58 1.41
C SER A 45 22.96 7.35 1.74
N LYS A 46 22.75 7.12 3.03
CA LYS A 46 21.83 6.09 3.53
C LYS A 46 20.40 6.32 3.03
N GLY A 47 19.92 7.56 3.04
CA GLY A 47 18.62 7.95 2.50
C GLY A 47 18.50 7.65 1.00
N ALA A 48 19.50 8.03 0.21
CA ALA A 48 19.51 7.76 -1.24
C ALA A 48 19.59 6.25 -1.56
N LEU A 49 20.29 5.47 -0.74
CA LEU A 49 20.26 4.01 -0.84
C LEU A 49 18.86 3.45 -0.52
N LEU A 50 18.18 3.97 0.49
CA LEU A 50 16.80 3.58 0.78
C LEU A 50 15.89 3.91 -0.41
N GLU A 51 15.98 5.12 -0.97
CA GLU A 51 15.21 5.49 -2.17
C GLU A 51 15.47 4.53 -3.33
N ALA A 52 16.73 4.14 -3.55
CA ALA A 52 17.09 3.19 -4.59
C ALA A 52 16.52 1.79 -4.33
N VAL A 53 16.47 1.33 -3.08
CA VAL A 53 15.84 0.06 -2.68
C VAL A 53 14.35 0.09 -2.97
N LEU A 54 13.68 1.19 -2.63
CA LEU A 54 12.24 1.33 -2.82
C LEU A 54 11.86 1.42 -4.29
N HIS A 55 12.64 2.16 -5.06
CA HIS A 55 12.48 2.22 -6.51
C HIS A 55 12.66 0.84 -7.13
N GLN A 56 13.66 0.06 -6.69
CA GLN A 56 13.83 -1.31 -7.17
C GLN A 56 12.64 -2.20 -6.79
N HIS A 57 12.14 -2.12 -5.55
CA HIS A 57 10.95 -2.87 -5.13
C HIS A 57 9.71 -2.54 -5.98
N GLN A 58 9.53 -1.27 -6.36
CA GLN A 58 8.45 -0.85 -7.27
C GLN A 58 8.62 -1.43 -8.68
N LEU A 59 9.85 -1.59 -9.18
CA LEU A 59 10.11 -2.21 -10.49
C LEU A 59 9.89 -3.72 -10.45
N ASP A 60 10.36 -4.39 -9.39
CA ASP A 60 10.24 -5.83 -9.24
C ASP A 60 8.80 -6.26 -8.99
N ARG A 61 8.03 -5.41 -8.30
CA ARG A 61 6.61 -5.62 -8.01
C ARG A 61 5.82 -4.34 -8.28
N PRO A 62 5.46 -4.08 -9.55
CA PRO A 62 4.68 -2.89 -9.89
C PRO A 62 3.35 -2.90 -9.14
N PRO A 63 2.87 -1.74 -8.68
CA PRO A 63 1.54 -1.66 -8.10
C PRO A 63 0.51 -2.09 -9.13
N ALA A 64 -0.56 -2.76 -8.71
CA ALA A 64 -1.72 -2.94 -9.57
C ALA A 64 -2.18 -1.56 -10.06
N GLU A 65 -2.51 -1.48 -11.34
CA GLU A 65 -2.96 -0.23 -11.97
C GLU A 65 -4.48 -0.20 -12.01
N LEU A 66 -5.04 0.99 -11.78
CA LEU A 66 -6.46 1.22 -12.03
C LEU A 66 -6.63 1.69 -13.48
N PRO A 67 -7.51 1.07 -14.27
CA PRO A 67 -7.58 1.33 -15.71
C PRO A 67 -8.02 2.75 -16.02
N ASP A 68 -7.55 3.27 -17.15
CA ASP A 68 -8.03 4.54 -17.72
C ASP A 68 -9.47 4.44 -18.22
N GLU A 69 -9.91 3.22 -18.52
CA GLU A 69 -11.25 2.92 -18.95
C GLU A 69 -11.93 1.94 -17.97
N PRO A 70 -12.56 2.44 -16.89
CA PRO A 70 -13.24 1.57 -15.93
C PRO A 70 -14.39 0.80 -16.57
N VAL A 71 -14.45 -0.51 -16.28
CA VAL A 71 -15.49 -1.44 -16.74
C VAL A 71 -16.16 -2.12 -15.54
N ASN A 72 -15.37 -2.65 -14.62
CA ASN A 72 -15.86 -3.30 -13.40
C ASN A 72 -15.17 -2.70 -12.15
N PRO A 73 -15.69 -1.59 -11.62
CA PRO A 73 -15.01 -0.87 -10.55
C PRO A 73 -14.81 -1.64 -9.26
N GLU A 74 -15.68 -2.62 -8.99
CA GLU A 74 -15.52 -3.48 -7.81
C GLU A 74 -14.28 -4.37 -7.94
N GLU A 75 -14.13 -5.06 -9.06
CA GLU A 75 -13.02 -5.99 -9.30
C GLU A 75 -11.69 -5.24 -9.42
N GLU A 76 -11.68 -4.18 -10.25
CA GLU A 76 -10.52 -3.31 -10.45
C GLU A 76 -9.99 -2.74 -9.11
N LEU A 77 -10.89 -2.20 -8.28
CA LEU A 77 -10.50 -1.66 -6.99
C LEU A 77 -10.14 -2.76 -5.98
N THR A 78 -10.77 -3.93 -6.04
CA THR A 78 -10.44 -5.08 -5.18
C THR A 78 -9.01 -5.56 -5.44
N GLU A 79 -8.61 -5.70 -6.70
CA GLU A 79 -7.25 -6.08 -7.07
C GLU A 79 -6.23 -5.00 -6.65
N PHE A 80 -6.57 -3.73 -6.86
CA PHE A 80 -5.75 -2.61 -6.43
C PHE A 80 -5.53 -2.59 -4.90
N VAL A 81 -6.59 -2.76 -4.13
CA VAL A 81 -6.54 -2.79 -2.67
C VAL A 81 -5.79 -4.03 -2.18
N HIS A 82 -5.96 -5.18 -2.82
CA HIS A 82 -5.22 -6.41 -2.50
C HIS A 82 -3.71 -6.19 -2.68
N SER A 83 -3.27 -5.73 -3.86
CA SER A 83 -1.86 -5.40 -4.14
C SER A 83 -1.30 -4.36 -3.16
N SER A 84 -2.11 -3.36 -2.80
CA SER A 84 -1.72 -2.34 -1.82
C SER A 84 -1.55 -2.91 -0.40
N LEU A 85 -2.45 -3.79 0.05
CA LEU A 85 -2.35 -4.47 1.34
C LEU A 85 -1.10 -5.35 1.42
N GLU A 86 -0.82 -6.17 0.38
CA GLU A 86 0.38 -7.00 0.32
C GLU A 86 1.65 -6.15 0.44
N ARG A 87 1.75 -5.10 -0.36
CA ARG A 87 2.91 -4.21 -0.38
C ARG A 87 3.14 -3.50 0.95
N VAL A 88 2.09 -2.99 1.59
CA VAL A 88 2.22 -2.37 2.92
C VAL A 88 2.62 -3.41 3.98
N ARG A 89 2.13 -4.65 3.89
CA ARG A 89 2.52 -5.74 4.81
C ARG A 89 3.98 -6.14 4.64
N GLU A 90 4.48 -6.24 3.40
CA GLU A 90 5.89 -6.50 3.12
C GLU A 90 6.79 -5.41 3.68
N MET A 91 6.39 -4.14 3.52
CA MET A 91 7.14 -2.98 4.00
C MET A 91 6.87 -2.65 5.47
N ARG A 92 6.01 -3.40 6.17
CA ARG A 92 5.54 -3.07 7.53
C ARG A 92 6.64 -2.77 8.53
N PRO A 93 7.73 -3.58 8.65
CA PRO A 93 8.79 -3.28 9.62
C PRO A 93 9.45 -1.92 9.35
N LEU A 94 9.70 -1.61 8.08
CA LEU A 94 10.29 -0.36 7.65
C LEU A 94 9.34 0.82 7.91
N LEU A 95 8.05 0.67 7.58
CA LEU A 95 7.03 1.71 7.81
C LEU A 95 6.86 2.05 9.30
N ILE A 96 6.74 1.05 10.18
CA ILE A 96 6.57 1.28 11.63
C ILE A 96 7.78 2.01 12.20
N GLN A 97 8.98 1.61 11.82
CA GLN A 97 10.21 2.24 12.30
C GLN A 97 10.33 3.67 11.77
N SER A 98 10.04 3.90 10.49
CA SER A 98 10.07 5.24 9.90
C SER A 98 9.08 6.20 10.57
N ILE A 99 7.85 5.76 10.91
CA ILE A 99 6.86 6.59 11.63
C ILE A 99 7.41 7.12 12.96
N SER A 100 8.15 6.29 13.71
CA SER A 100 8.76 6.72 14.97
C SER A 100 9.90 7.73 14.81
N GLU A 101 10.37 7.94 13.57
CA GLU A 101 11.50 8.79 13.23
C GLU A 101 11.11 10.06 12.45
N VAL A 102 9.84 10.20 12.04
CA VAL A 102 9.34 11.31 11.20
C VAL A 102 9.68 12.66 11.82
N ASP A 103 9.41 12.85 13.11
CA ASP A 103 9.66 14.13 13.80
C ASP A 103 11.15 14.49 13.93
N GLN A 104 12.05 13.52 13.73
CA GLN A 104 13.49 13.69 13.93
C GLN A 104 14.28 13.75 12.61
N ARG A 105 13.68 13.30 11.49
CA ARG A 105 14.37 13.15 10.21
C ARG A 105 13.45 13.42 9.01
N PRO A 106 13.66 14.53 8.27
CA PRO A 106 12.91 14.83 7.05
C PRO A 106 12.97 13.74 5.96
N GLU A 107 14.07 12.99 5.90
CA GLU A 107 14.24 11.87 4.95
C GLU A 107 13.27 10.70 5.25
N ALA A 108 12.98 10.45 6.53
CA ALA A 108 12.05 9.41 6.96
C ALA A 108 10.59 9.84 6.74
N GLU A 109 10.30 11.12 6.89
CA GLU A 109 9.00 11.73 6.53
C GLU A 109 8.69 11.55 5.05
N ALA A 110 9.62 11.94 4.17
CA ALA A 110 9.44 11.81 2.73
C ALA A 110 9.15 10.35 2.32
N PHE A 111 9.80 9.39 2.97
CA PHE A 111 9.53 7.96 2.76
C PHE A 111 8.12 7.57 3.22
N ALA A 112 7.73 7.90 4.45
CA ALA A 112 6.45 7.51 5.02
C ALA A 112 5.27 8.13 4.25
N CYS A 113 5.45 9.35 3.75
CA CYS A 113 4.41 10.10 3.04
C CYS A 113 4.28 9.71 1.56
N ARG A 114 5.40 9.46 0.85
CA ARG A 114 5.39 9.27 -0.62
C ARG A 114 4.48 8.13 -1.08
N GLY A 115 4.63 6.94 -0.47
CA GLY A 115 3.80 5.79 -0.84
C GLY A 115 2.30 6.03 -0.61
N ARG A 116 1.97 6.75 0.47
CA ARG A 116 0.60 7.10 0.81
C ARG A 116 0.01 8.14 -0.15
N GLN A 117 0.79 9.15 -0.51
CA GLN A 117 0.42 10.18 -1.48
C GLN A 117 0.12 9.56 -2.85
N MET A 118 1.01 8.70 -3.37
CA MET A 118 0.81 8.05 -4.67
C MET A 118 -0.48 7.22 -4.72
N VAL A 119 -0.77 6.44 -3.67
CA VAL A 119 -2.01 5.64 -3.59
C VAL A 119 -3.24 6.54 -3.55
N HIS A 120 -3.20 7.61 -2.76
CA HIS A 120 -4.29 8.58 -2.69
C HIS A 120 -4.55 9.27 -4.04
N GLU A 121 -3.50 9.71 -4.74
CA GLU A 121 -3.60 10.31 -6.08
C GLU A 121 -4.17 9.33 -7.12
N THR A 122 -3.79 8.06 -7.03
CA THR A 122 -4.29 7.01 -7.93
C THR A 122 -5.78 6.76 -7.72
N ILE A 123 -6.23 6.65 -6.45
CA ILE A 123 -7.64 6.46 -6.10
C ILE A 123 -8.47 7.67 -6.53
N THR A 124 -8.05 8.88 -6.17
CA THR A 124 -8.79 10.11 -6.52
C THR A 124 -8.89 10.30 -8.04
N SER A 125 -7.82 10.02 -8.78
CA SER A 125 -7.83 10.07 -10.25
C SER A 125 -8.77 9.03 -10.86
N TYR A 126 -8.80 7.81 -10.32
CA TYR A 126 -9.72 6.77 -10.76
C TYR A 126 -11.18 7.14 -10.52
N VAL A 127 -11.52 7.69 -9.35
CA VAL A 127 -12.89 8.14 -9.06
C VAL A 127 -13.33 9.26 -10.01
N LYS A 128 -12.43 10.20 -10.36
CA LYS A 128 -12.75 11.22 -11.37
C LYS A 128 -13.15 10.59 -12.71
N ARG A 129 -12.47 9.50 -13.13
CA ARG A 129 -12.85 8.74 -14.34
C ARG A 129 -14.22 8.07 -14.20
N LEU A 130 -14.54 7.51 -13.03
CA LEU A 130 -15.87 6.95 -12.75
C LEU A 130 -16.96 8.03 -12.84
N GLN A 131 -16.72 9.22 -12.28
CA GLN A 131 -17.65 10.35 -12.34
C GLN A 131 -17.90 10.81 -13.78
N THR A 132 -16.84 10.95 -14.60
CA THR A 132 -16.99 11.30 -16.02
C THR A 132 -17.82 10.27 -16.80
N ARG A 133 -17.79 9.00 -16.40
CA ARG A 133 -18.59 7.91 -17.01
C ARG A 133 -19.99 7.76 -16.39
N GLY A 134 -20.36 8.59 -15.41
CA GLY A 134 -21.63 8.46 -14.69
C GLY A 134 -21.74 7.21 -13.81
N MET A 135 -20.60 6.58 -13.48
CA MET A 135 -20.51 5.38 -12.65
C MET A 135 -20.38 5.69 -11.15
N ALA A 136 -20.17 6.96 -10.78
CA ALA A 136 -20.11 7.47 -9.41
C ALA A 136 -20.82 8.83 -9.32
N ALA A 137 -21.25 9.22 -8.13
CA ALA A 137 -21.95 10.47 -7.91
C ALA A 137 -21.03 11.68 -8.15
N ALA A 138 -21.53 12.68 -8.88
CA ALA A 138 -20.75 13.86 -9.25
C ALA A 138 -20.43 14.77 -8.05
N ASP A 139 -21.22 14.71 -6.99
CA ASP A 139 -21.11 15.48 -5.75
C ASP A 139 -20.52 14.68 -4.58
N ALA A 140 -20.02 13.46 -4.84
CA ALA A 140 -19.34 12.66 -3.82
C ALA A 140 -18.09 13.38 -3.27
N ASP A 141 -17.88 13.27 -1.96
CA ASP A 141 -16.65 13.71 -1.31
C ASP A 141 -15.51 12.70 -1.55
N VAL A 142 -14.89 12.82 -2.72
CA VAL A 142 -13.84 11.91 -3.20
C VAL A 142 -12.61 11.94 -2.30
N ASP A 143 -12.22 13.11 -1.81
CA ASP A 143 -11.01 13.29 -1.00
C ASP A 143 -11.17 12.60 0.35
N ALA A 144 -12.30 12.81 1.04
CA ALA A 144 -12.57 12.13 2.30
C ALA A 144 -12.67 10.61 2.11
N ALA A 145 -13.39 10.15 1.09
CA ALA A 145 -13.51 8.72 0.80
C ALA A 145 -12.14 8.08 0.52
N ALA A 146 -11.27 8.74 -0.25
CA ALA A 146 -9.93 8.25 -0.56
C ALA A 146 -9.03 8.21 0.67
N VAL A 147 -9.13 9.21 1.56
CA VAL A 147 -8.45 9.21 2.88
C VAL A 147 -8.92 8.03 3.72
N MET A 148 -10.23 7.76 3.79
CA MET A 148 -10.79 6.65 4.56
C MET A 148 -10.31 5.29 4.04
N LEU A 149 -10.34 5.07 2.72
CA LEU A 149 -9.86 3.81 2.13
C LEU A 149 -8.35 3.62 2.37
N THR A 150 -7.55 4.66 2.08
CA THR A 150 -6.09 4.61 2.27
C THR A 150 -5.73 4.40 3.75
N GLY A 151 -6.43 5.07 4.66
CA GLY A 151 -6.28 4.88 6.11
C GLY A 151 -6.65 3.47 6.56
N THR A 152 -7.71 2.90 6.00
CA THR A 152 -8.17 1.54 6.30
C THR A 152 -7.15 0.49 5.86
N VAL A 153 -6.60 0.61 4.65
CA VAL A 153 -5.54 -0.28 4.13
C VAL A 153 -4.30 -0.23 5.03
N MET A 154 -3.86 0.98 5.41
CA MET A 154 -2.72 1.16 6.31
C MET A 154 -2.99 0.56 7.70
N SER A 155 -4.17 0.84 8.26
CA SER A 155 -4.58 0.32 9.58
C SER A 155 -4.60 -1.21 9.58
N ASP A 156 -5.26 -1.84 8.61
CA ASP A 156 -5.31 -3.30 8.48
C ASP A 156 -3.90 -3.90 8.39
N ALA A 157 -3.08 -3.41 7.46
CA ALA A 157 -1.76 -3.95 7.24
C ALA A 157 -0.83 -3.83 8.47
N ILE A 158 -0.97 -2.76 9.26
CA ILE A 158 -0.12 -2.52 10.43
C ILE A 158 -0.67 -3.22 11.69
N ALA A 159 -1.95 -3.05 11.96
CA ALA A 159 -2.55 -3.31 13.26
C ALA A 159 -3.28 -4.66 13.38
N ARG A 160 -3.55 -5.37 12.27
CA ARG A 160 -4.22 -6.68 12.29
C ARG A 160 -3.58 -7.71 13.21
N HIS A 161 -2.25 -7.72 13.33
CA HIS A 161 -1.56 -8.68 14.21
C HIS A 161 -1.80 -8.39 15.70
N PHE A 162 -2.18 -7.17 16.05
CA PHE A 162 -2.48 -6.78 17.44
C PHE A 162 -3.95 -6.95 17.79
N VAL A 163 -4.86 -6.70 16.84
CA VAL A 163 -6.32 -6.75 17.04
C VAL A 163 -7.02 -7.44 15.85
N PRO A 164 -6.81 -8.75 15.66
CA PRO A 164 -7.27 -9.46 14.45
C PRO A 164 -8.79 -9.44 14.27
N ASP A 165 -9.56 -9.43 15.37
CA ASP A 165 -11.03 -9.50 15.35
C ASP A 165 -11.71 -8.22 14.83
N VAL A 166 -10.97 -7.11 14.74
CA VAL A 166 -11.50 -5.83 14.23
C VAL A 166 -11.56 -5.81 12.70
N TYR A 167 -10.75 -6.64 12.03
CA TYR A 167 -10.63 -6.62 10.58
C TYR A 167 -11.35 -7.82 9.95
N PRO A 168 -11.92 -7.69 8.75
CA PRO A 168 -12.48 -8.84 8.03
C PRO A 168 -11.43 -9.92 7.76
N PRO A 169 -11.84 -11.15 7.42
CA PRO A 169 -10.92 -12.19 6.94
C PRO A 169 -10.00 -11.67 5.83
N LEU A 170 -8.76 -12.16 5.80
CA LEU A 170 -7.68 -11.61 4.95
C LEU A 170 -8.02 -11.65 3.45
N ASP A 171 -8.63 -12.73 3.01
CA ASP A 171 -9.09 -13.01 1.65
C ASP A 171 -10.31 -12.17 1.26
N GLU A 172 -11.14 -11.79 2.23
CA GLU A 172 -12.34 -10.97 2.00
C GLU A 172 -12.11 -9.47 2.16
N ALA A 173 -11.07 -9.07 2.91
CA ALA A 173 -10.82 -7.69 3.29
C ALA A 173 -10.71 -6.73 2.09
N PRO A 174 -9.92 -7.03 1.02
CA PRO A 174 -9.81 -6.14 -0.13
C PRO A 174 -11.17 -5.83 -0.75
N ARG A 175 -11.97 -6.87 -1.01
CA ARG A 175 -13.28 -6.71 -1.62
C ARG A 175 -14.23 -5.93 -0.73
N ARG A 176 -14.27 -6.23 0.57
CA ARG A 176 -15.14 -5.53 1.53
C ARG A 176 -14.80 -4.04 1.61
N TYR A 177 -13.52 -3.68 1.66
CA TYR A 177 -13.08 -2.28 1.67
C TYR A 177 -13.46 -1.56 0.37
N SER A 178 -13.23 -2.20 -0.78
CA SER A 178 -13.60 -1.67 -2.10
C SER A 178 -15.11 -1.44 -2.22
N CYS A 179 -15.94 -2.42 -1.84
CA CYS A 179 -17.40 -2.25 -1.88
C CYS A 179 -17.89 -1.12 -0.97
N CYS A 180 -17.34 -0.99 0.24
CA CYS A 180 -17.68 0.10 1.17
C CYS A 180 -17.29 1.47 0.59
N PHE A 181 -16.09 1.58 0.03
CA PHE A 181 -15.62 2.81 -0.63
C PHE A 181 -16.49 3.18 -1.83
N LEU A 182 -16.75 2.24 -2.74
CA LEU A 182 -17.56 2.47 -3.94
C LEU A 182 -18.98 2.92 -3.58
N ARG A 183 -19.59 2.33 -2.54
CA ARG A 183 -20.89 2.79 -2.03
C ARG A 183 -20.84 4.20 -1.48
N SER A 184 -19.75 4.56 -0.77
CA SER A 184 -19.61 5.90 -0.18
C SER A 184 -19.55 7.02 -1.23
N ILE A 185 -19.05 6.71 -2.43
CA ILE A 185 -19.01 7.65 -3.57
C ILE A 185 -20.22 7.51 -4.51
N GLY A 186 -21.25 6.77 -4.08
CA GLY A 186 -22.47 6.57 -4.87
C GLY A 186 -22.28 5.75 -6.14
N ALA A 187 -21.30 4.85 -6.19
CA ALA A 187 -21.07 4.05 -7.37
C ALA A 187 -22.18 3.01 -7.59
N THR A 188 -22.65 2.90 -8.83
CA THR A 188 -23.65 1.91 -9.24
C THR A 188 -23.01 0.54 -9.40
N LEU A 189 -22.99 -0.23 -8.30
CA LEU A 189 -22.51 -1.61 -8.31
C LEU A 189 -23.47 -2.51 -9.10
N SER A 190 -22.93 -3.39 -9.94
CA SER A 190 -23.70 -4.40 -10.68
C SER A 190 -24.51 -5.30 -9.72
N ASP A 191 -25.71 -5.69 -10.14
CA ASP A 191 -26.70 -6.45 -9.34
C ASP A 191 -26.18 -7.80 -8.79
N SER A 192 -25.07 -8.32 -9.32
CA SER A 192 -24.37 -9.53 -8.85
C SER A 192 -23.97 -9.47 -7.37
N VAL A 193 -23.83 -8.27 -6.79
CA VAL A 193 -23.29 -8.02 -5.44
C VAL A 193 -24.35 -8.06 -4.35
N LYS A 194 -25.64 -7.89 -4.69
CA LYS A 194 -26.75 -7.92 -3.72
C LYS A 194 -26.90 -9.29 -3.02
N ARG A 195 -26.38 -10.37 -3.62
CA ARG A 195 -26.57 -11.76 -3.15
C ARG A 195 -25.61 -12.24 -2.06
N VAL A 196 -24.49 -11.57 -1.80
CA VAL A 196 -23.46 -12.09 -0.87
C VAL A 196 -23.72 -11.71 0.60
N ILE A 197 -24.62 -10.75 0.89
CA ILE A 197 -24.83 -10.23 2.26
C ILE A 197 -26.25 -10.50 2.81
N HIS A 198 -27.16 -11.06 2.00
CA HIS A 198 -28.40 -11.62 2.53
C HIS A 198 -28.38 -13.14 2.36
N PRO A 199 -27.93 -13.92 3.37
CA PRO A 199 -28.38 -15.30 3.44
C PRO A 199 -29.90 -15.19 3.52
N THR A 200 -30.59 -15.77 2.55
CA THR A 200 -32.04 -15.96 2.57
C THR A 200 -32.41 -16.53 3.94
N PHE A 201 -32.94 -15.69 4.83
CA PHE A 201 -33.61 -16.16 6.02
C PHE A 201 -34.88 -16.82 5.50
N SER A 202 -34.85 -18.15 5.39
CA SER A 202 -36.03 -18.97 5.11
C SER A 202 -36.78 -19.13 6.42
N PRO A 203 -37.98 -18.56 6.59
CA PRO A 203 -38.77 -18.79 7.78
C PRO A 203 -39.68 -20.00 7.52
N SER A 204 -39.18 -21.22 7.77
CA SER A 204 -39.98 -22.43 7.99
C SER A 204 -39.02 -23.57 8.42
N GLN A 205 -39.24 -24.38 9.47
CA GLN A 205 -40.47 -25.01 9.95
C GLN A 205 -40.37 -25.45 11.42
N ARG A 206 -41.54 -25.34 12.09
CA ARG A 206 -42.08 -26.11 13.24
C ARG A 206 -41.43 -26.01 14.61
#